data_AF-A0A817K6W2-F1
#
_entry.id   AF-A0A817K6W2-F1
#
_cell.length_a   1.000
_cell.length_b   1.000
_cell.length_c   1.000
_cell.angle_alpha   90.00
_cell.angle_beta   90.00
_cell.angle_gamma   90.00
#
_symmetry.space_group_name_H-M   'P 1'
#
loop_
_entity.id
_entity.type
_entity.pdbx_description
1 polymer ?
#
loop_
_entity_poly.entity_id
_entity_poly.type
_entity_poly.pdbx_seq_one_letter_code
_entity_poly.pdbx_strand_id
1 'polypeptide(L)'
;MGTSNEQPLYVMNRKAIDSSGSLGSLYDGYNDFIMGKVNVNSIGKCCEVRKSKQCMITNGIKDQKENILQIIAVENSLPLSTFLNIREKTCISAIIDYAYPINEYTCFFYYSYLDQEEQLSDNPSKNRSFAESSKLQTVATHIIIGIATGIAMILVLQLPFNTEI
;
A
#
# COMPACT_ATOMS: atom_id res chain seq x y z
N MET A 1 -10.45 41.50 4.84
CA MET A 1 -11.03 40.17 4.56
C MET A 1 -9.98 39.37 3.82
N GLY A 2 -9.19 38.56 4.54
CA GLY A 2 -8.13 37.75 3.94
C GLY A 2 -8.70 36.43 3.45
N THR A 3 -8.69 36.21 2.14
CA THR A 3 -8.99 34.91 1.53
C THR A 3 -7.85 33.95 1.84
N SER A 4 -8.03 33.07 2.84
CA SER A 4 -7.14 31.93 3.02
C SER A 4 -7.30 31.01 1.82
N ASN A 5 -6.33 31.05 0.90
CA ASN A 5 -6.17 30.03 -0.14
C ASN A 5 -5.83 28.70 0.55
N GLU A 6 -6.86 27.97 0.95
CA GLU A 6 -6.71 26.57 1.37
C GLU A 6 -6.43 25.75 0.11
N GLN A 7 -5.15 25.50 -0.15
CA GLN A 7 -4.75 24.49 -1.11
C GLN A 7 -5.35 23.14 -0.66
N PRO A 8 -6.01 22.40 -1.57
CA PRO A 8 -6.57 21.10 -1.23
C PRO A 8 -5.45 20.14 -0.80
N LEU A 9 -5.66 19.44 0.31
CA LEU A 9 -4.79 18.35 0.74
C LEU A 9 -4.83 17.25 -0.33
N TYR A 10 -3.67 16.96 -0.91
CA TYR A 10 -3.53 15.82 -1.80
C TYR A 10 -3.45 14.54 -0.96
N VAL A 11 -4.48 13.70 -1.08
CA VAL A 11 -4.57 12.40 -0.39
C VAL A 11 -4.30 11.31 -1.41
N MET A 12 -3.39 10.40 -1.06
CA MET A 12 -3.05 9.24 -1.87
C MET A 12 -3.32 7.97 -1.06
N ASN A 13 -3.99 7.01 -1.68
CA ASN A 13 -4.13 5.66 -1.17
C ASN A 13 -2.98 4.78 -1.67
N ARG A 14 -2.47 3.93 -0.78
CA ARG A 14 -1.42 2.96 -1.10
C ARG A 14 -1.63 1.68 -0.32
N LYS A 15 -1.31 0.54 -0.94
CA LYS A 15 -1.19 -0.72 -0.20
C LYS A 15 0.07 -0.68 0.65
N ALA A 16 -0.06 -1.04 1.92
CA ALA A 16 1.09 -1.14 2.81
C ALA A 16 1.99 -2.32 2.39
N ILE A 17 3.23 -2.01 2.02
CA ILE A 17 4.29 -3.01 1.82
C ILE A 17 5.17 -3.20 3.07
N ASP A 18 5.13 -2.22 3.97
CA ASP A 18 5.74 -2.20 5.29
C ASP A 18 4.63 -2.08 6.34
N SER A 19 4.61 -3.03 7.28
CA SER A 19 3.59 -3.11 8.35
C SER A 19 3.91 -2.26 9.58
N SER A 20 5.07 -1.59 9.62
CA SER A 20 5.50 -0.76 10.74
C SER A 20 4.76 0.59 10.85
N GLY A 21 4.06 0.99 9.79
CA GLY A 21 3.31 2.24 9.71
C GLY A 21 2.13 2.28 10.67
N SER A 22 1.95 3.41 11.34
CA SER A 22 0.73 3.73 12.11
C SER A 22 0.20 5.11 11.76
N LEU A 23 -1.01 5.44 12.21
CA LEU A 23 -1.53 6.80 12.11
C LEU A 23 -0.52 7.82 12.66
N GLY A 24 -0.36 8.93 11.94
CA GLY A 24 0.59 9.98 12.27
C GLY A 24 2.05 9.67 11.92
N SER A 25 2.34 8.52 11.31
CA SER A 25 3.68 8.21 10.85
C SER A 25 4.07 9.07 9.65
N LEU A 26 5.34 9.45 9.60
CA LEU A 26 5.96 10.11 8.46
C LEU A 26 6.30 9.06 7.40
N TYR A 27 5.96 9.38 6.15
CA TYR A 27 6.12 8.48 5.03
C TYR A 27 6.87 9.18 3.89
N ASP A 28 7.87 8.49 3.35
CA ASP A 28 8.54 8.86 2.13
C ASP A 28 7.93 8.09 0.95
N GLY A 29 7.03 8.75 0.21
CA GLY A 29 6.37 8.19 -0.96
C GLY A 29 7.26 7.96 -2.18
N TYR A 30 8.49 8.47 -2.20
CA TYR A 30 9.45 8.14 -3.26
C TYR A 30 10.10 6.77 -3.04
N ASN A 31 10.41 6.47 -1.78
CA ASN A 31 11.11 5.23 -1.41
C ASN A 31 10.19 4.17 -0.79
N ASP A 32 8.92 4.49 -0.56
CA ASP A 32 7.91 3.63 0.05
C ASP A 32 8.31 3.16 1.46
N PHE A 33 8.64 4.14 2.31
CA PHE A 33 9.23 3.87 3.62
C PHE A 33 8.65 4.72 4.74
N ILE A 34 8.45 4.08 5.89
CA ILE A 34 8.03 4.72 7.14
C ILE A 34 9.26 5.29 7.86
N MET A 35 9.36 6.61 7.93
CA MET A 35 10.53 7.30 8.47
C MET A 35 10.51 7.43 10.01
N GLY A 36 9.35 7.28 10.62
CA GLY A 36 9.16 7.43 12.05
C GLY A 36 7.77 7.97 12.39
N LYS A 37 7.54 8.28 13.67
CA LYS A 37 6.25 8.79 14.15
C LYS A 37 6.40 10.21 14.64
N VAL A 38 5.50 11.09 14.20
CA VAL A 38 5.25 12.33 14.94
C VAL A 38 4.45 11.94 16.17
N ASN A 39 4.75 12.55 17.32
CA ASN A 39 3.91 12.36 18.49
C ASN A 39 2.59 13.11 18.29
N VAL A 40 1.67 12.46 17.59
CA VAL A 40 0.34 12.99 17.34
C VAL A 40 -0.47 12.64 18.58
N ASN A 41 -0.59 13.59 19.50
CA ASN A 41 -1.59 13.51 20.57
C ASN A 41 -2.98 13.63 19.95
N SER A 42 -3.42 12.61 19.21
CA SER A 42 -4.72 12.60 18.55
C SER A 42 -5.45 11.30 18.83
N ILE A 43 -6.63 11.48 19.40
CA ILE A 43 -7.70 10.50 19.52
C ILE A 43 -8.03 10.05 18.08
N GLY A 44 -7.37 8.98 17.62
CA GLY A 44 -7.75 8.30 16.39
C GLY A 44 -9.22 7.91 16.54
N LYS A 45 -10.03 8.19 15.53
CA LYS A 45 -11.36 7.62 15.48
C LYS A 45 -11.24 6.33 14.69
N CYS A 46 -11.61 5.22 15.34
CA CYS A 46 -11.92 4.01 14.60
C CYS A 46 -13.18 4.33 13.79
N CYS A 47 -13.06 4.26 12.48
CA CYS A 47 -14.18 4.38 11.57
C CYS A 47 -14.55 2.94 11.16
N GLU A 48 -15.82 2.57 11.27
CA GLU A 48 -16.27 1.31 10.68
C GLU A 48 -16.18 1.45 9.15
N VAL A 49 -15.26 0.70 8.52
CA VAL A 49 -15.24 0.59 7.06
C VAL A 49 -16.49 -0.15 6.63
N ARG A 50 -16.99 0.18 5.44
CA ARG A 50 -17.74 -0.80 4.66
C ARG A 50 -16.80 -1.95 4.29
N LYS A 51 -16.82 -3.02 5.08
CA LYS A 51 -16.10 -4.28 4.82
C LYS A 51 -16.04 -4.56 3.33
N SER A 52 -14.84 -4.58 2.77
CA SER A 52 -14.63 -4.76 1.34
C SER A 52 -13.94 -6.09 1.09
N LYS A 53 -14.37 -6.76 0.02
CA LYS A 53 -13.82 -8.03 -0.44
C LYS A 53 -13.43 -7.89 -1.89
N GLN A 54 -12.23 -8.31 -2.24
CA GLN A 54 -11.77 -8.40 -3.60
C GLN A 54 -11.21 -9.80 -3.83
N CYS A 55 -11.58 -10.37 -4.97
CA CYS A 55 -11.06 -11.64 -5.45
C CYS A 55 -10.72 -11.46 -6.93
N MET A 56 -9.54 -11.91 -7.34
CA MET A 56 -9.08 -11.82 -8.71
C MET A 56 -8.31 -13.09 -9.08
N ILE A 57 -8.54 -13.57 -10.29
CA ILE A 57 -7.80 -14.70 -10.86
C ILE A 57 -7.16 -14.19 -12.14
N THR A 58 -5.85 -14.38 -12.25
CA THR A 58 -5.05 -13.94 -13.41
C THR A 58 -4.15 -15.08 -13.85
N ASN A 59 -4.19 -15.42 -15.13
CA ASN A 59 -3.27 -16.41 -15.69
C ASN A 59 -1.90 -15.77 -15.94
N GLY A 60 -0.85 -16.57 -15.80
CA GLY A 60 0.50 -16.19 -16.18
C GLY A 60 0.57 -15.97 -17.68
N ILE A 61 1.11 -14.81 -18.06
CA ILE A 61 1.57 -14.50 -19.40
C ILE A 61 3.10 -14.55 -19.36
N LYS A 62 3.77 -14.84 -20.49
CA LYS A 62 5.24 -14.97 -20.58
C LYS A 62 6.04 -13.84 -19.91
N ASP A 63 5.48 -12.63 -19.77
CA ASP A 63 6.11 -11.58 -18.98
C ASP A 63 5.75 -11.73 -17.48
N GLN A 64 6.70 -12.30 -16.75
CA GLN A 64 6.65 -12.53 -15.31
C GLN A 64 6.29 -11.25 -14.52
N LYS A 65 6.77 -10.07 -14.98
CA LYS A 65 6.75 -8.85 -14.19
C LYS A 65 5.43 -8.09 -14.30
N GLU A 66 4.82 -8.07 -15.49
CA GLU A 66 3.54 -7.39 -15.70
C GLU A 66 2.41 -8.03 -14.88
N ASN A 67 2.37 -9.37 -14.83
CA ASN A 67 1.32 -10.09 -14.09
C ASN A 67 1.42 -9.86 -12.58
N ILE A 68 2.63 -9.99 -12.03
CA ILE A 68 2.88 -9.76 -10.60
C ILE A 68 2.55 -8.30 -10.24
N LEU A 69 2.98 -7.34 -11.05
CA LEU A 69 2.69 -5.92 -10.80
C LEU A 69 1.21 -5.63 -10.88
N GLN A 70 0.46 -6.18 -11.83
CA GLN A 70 -1.00 -5.98 -11.86
C GLN A 70 -1.69 -6.51 -10.60
N ILE A 71 -1.20 -7.61 -10.02
CA ILE A 71 -1.78 -8.21 -8.81
C ILE A 71 -1.44 -7.39 -7.55
N ILE A 72 -0.20 -6.93 -7.41
CA ILE A 72 0.20 -6.13 -6.25
C ILE A 72 -0.31 -4.68 -6.40
N ALA A 73 -0.17 -4.12 -7.60
CA ALA A 73 -0.50 -2.74 -8.00
C ALA A 73 -1.89 -2.62 -8.63
N VAL A 74 -2.88 -3.34 -8.10
CA VAL A 74 -4.32 -3.12 -8.40
C VAL A 74 -4.72 -1.62 -8.27
N GLU A 75 -3.91 -0.81 -7.57
CA GLU A 75 -3.81 0.63 -7.81
C GLU A 75 -2.43 0.98 -8.39
N ASN A 76 -2.42 1.73 -9.51
CA ASN A 76 -1.28 2.03 -10.41
C ASN A 76 -0.04 2.71 -9.80
N SER A 77 0.14 2.69 -8.48
CA SER A 77 1.12 3.51 -7.76
C SER A 77 2.14 2.71 -6.95
N LEU A 78 2.34 1.42 -7.23
CA LEU A 78 3.47 0.70 -6.61
C LEU A 78 4.79 1.33 -7.10
N PRO A 79 5.60 1.93 -6.21
CA PRO A 79 6.76 2.70 -6.65
C PRO A 79 7.89 1.78 -7.11
N LEU A 80 8.66 2.28 -8.08
CA LEU A 80 9.84 1.63 -8.65
C LEU A 80 10.86 1.20 -7.58
N SER A 81 10.88 1.86 -6.42
CA SER A 81 11.73 1.52 -5.28
C SER A 81 11.54 0.08 -4.80
N THR A 82 10.30 -0.42 -4.80
CA THR A 82 9.94 -1.79 -4.44
C THR A 82 10.51 -2.79 -5.45
N PHE A 83 10.63 -2.40 -6.72
CA PHE A 83 11.16 -3.26 -7.78
C PHE A 83 12.70 -3.30 -7.78
N LEU A 84 13.35 -2.19 -7.42
CA LEU A 84 14.80 -2.02 -7.49
C LEU A 84 15.59 -2.71 -6.37
N ASN A 85 14.95 -3.56 -5.54
CA ASN A 85 15.59 -4.22 -4.39
C ASN A 85 16.28 -3.25 -3.42
N ILE A 86 15.79 -2.00 -3.35
CA ILE A 86 16.36 -1.01 -2.43
C ILE A 86 16.14 -1.45 -0.98
N ARG A 87 15.11 -2.29 -0.73
CA ARG A 87 14.80 -2.89 0.56
C ARG A 87 14.31 -4.33 0.45
N GLU A 88 14.36 -5.02 1.58
CA GLU A 88 13.75 -6.33 1.77
C GLU A 88 12.24 -6.24 1.53
N LYS A 89 11.73 -7.16 0.70
CA LYS A 89 10.31 -7.20 0.34
C LYS A 89 9.55 -8.05 1.35
N THR A 90 8.60 -7.43 2.03
CA THR A 90 7.74 -8.11 3.01
C THR A 90 6.29 -8.17 2.57
N CYS A 91 5.50 -9.01 3.25
CA CYS A 91 4.07 -9.17 3.00
C CYS A 91 3.78 -9.46 1.52
N ILE A 92 2.79 -8.78 0.94
CA ILE A 92 2.38 -9.02 -0.46
C ILE A 92 3.45 -8.63 -1.49
N SER A 93 4.42 -7.78 -1.13
CA SER A 93 5.49 -7.38 -2.04
C SER A 93 6.53 -8.48 -2.25
N ALA A 94 6.62 -9.46 -1.35
CA ALA A 94 7.55 -10.59 -1.45
C ALA A 94 7.31 -11.44 -2.70
N ILE A 95 6.10 -11.41 -3.27
CA ILE A 95 5.78 -12.12 -4.52
C ILE A 95 6.61 -11.62 -5.72
N ILE A 96 7.19 -10.41 -5.65
CA ILE A 96 8.09 -9.89 -6.69
C ILE A 96 9.35 -10.75 -6.80
N ASP A 97 9.78 -11.37 -5.69
CA ASP A 97 10.93 -12.29 -5.65
C ASP A 97 10.52 -13.75 -5.88
N TYR A 98 9.36 -13.99 -6.48
CA TYR A 98 8.92 -15.34 -6.82
C TYR A 98 9.95 -16.03 -7.74
N ALA A 99 10.61 -17.04 -7.20
CA ALA A 99 11.79 -17.65 -7.81
C ALA A 99 11.48 -18.58 -9.00
N TYR A 100 10.22 -19.00 -9.18
CA TYR A 100 9.86 -19.94 -10.22
C TYR A 100 9.42 -19.23 -11.51
N PRO A 101 9.66 -19.85 -12.68
CA PRO A 101 9.19 -19.32 -13.95
C PRO A 101 7.67 -19.17 -13.96
N ILE A 102 7.19 -18.02 -14.46
CA ILE A 102 5.77 -17.81 -14.78
C ILE A 102 5.56 -18.16 -16.24
N ASN A 103 4.60 -19.03 -16.52
CA ASN A 103 4.19 -19.41 -17.87
C ASN A 103 2.66 -19.47 -17.98
N GLU A 104 2.15 -19.88 -19.13
CA GLU A 104 0.72 -20.03 -19.41
C GLU A 104 -0.01 -21.04 -18.52
N TYR A 105 0.73 -21.90 -17.81
CA TYR A 105 0.22 -22.86 -16.83
C TYR A 105 0.31 -22.35 -15.39
N THR A 106 0.89 -21.18 -15.16
CA THR A 106 0.89 -20.52 -13.85
C THR A 106 -0.41 -19.75 -13.69
N CYS A 107 -1.10 -19.89 -12.56
CA CYS A 107 -2.31 -19.15 -12.23
C CYS A 107 -2.13 -18.43 -10.89
N PHE A 108 -2.48 -17.14 -10.87
CA PHE A 108 -2.46 -16.31 -9.68
C PHE A 108 -3.87 -16.14 -9.15
N PHE A 109 -4.07 -16.52 -7.90
CA PHE A 109 -5.29 -16.23 -7.17
C PHE A 109 -4.98 -15.16 -6.12
N TYR A 110 -5.59 -13.99 -6.28
CA TYR A 110 -5.49 -12.90 -5.32
C TYR A 110 -6.79 -12.75 -4.55
N TYR A 111 -6.66 -12.67 -3.24
CA TYR A 111 -7.76 -12.39 -2.33
C TYR A 111 -7.37 -11.27 -1.38
N SER A 112 -8.26 -10.29 -1.20
CA SER A 112 -8.13 -9.33 -0.11
C SER A 112 -9.46 -9.06 0.58
N TYR A 113 -9.37 -8.85 1.89
CA TYR A 113 -10.47 -8.51 2.77
C TYR A 113 -10.03 -7.37 3.68
N LEU A 114 -10.75 -6.25 3.66
CA LEU A 114 -10.56 -5.14 4.59
C LEU A 114 -11.63 -5.20 5.69
N ASP A 115 -11.20 -5.11 6.94
CA ASP A 115 -12.07 -5.27 8.11
C ASP A 115 -12.26 -3.97 8.89
N GLN A 116 -11.20 -3.15 9.00
CA GLN A 116 -11.17 -1.98 9.87
C GLN A 116 -10.44 -0.80 9.21
N GLU A 117 -10.87 0.43 9.50
CA GLU A 117 -10.15 1.68 9.20
C GLU A 117 -9.96 2.45 10.48
N GLU A 118 -8.81 3.09 10.55
CA GLU A 118 -8.57 4.15 11.49
C GLU A 118 -8.20 5.39 10.69
N GLN A 119 -8.76 6.54 11.05
CA GLN A 119 -8.39 7.82 10.45
C GLN A 119 -8.16 8.88 11.54
N LEU A 120 -7.26 9.82 11.24
CA LEU A 120 -7.15 11.06 11.98
C LEU A 120 -8.43 11.89 11.77
N SER A 121 -8.83 12.67 12.78
CA SER A 121 -10.05 13.47 12.69
C SER A 121 -10.10 14.34 11.43
N ASP A 122 -11.27 14.47 10.81
CA ASP A 122 -11.58 15.27 9.60
C ASP A 122 -11.36 16.78 9.73
N ASN A 123 -10.54 17.24 10.68
CA ASN A 123 -10.18 18.65 10.76
C ASN A 123 -8.88 18.90 9.97
N PRO A 124 -8.96 19.36 8.71
CA PRO A 124 -7.80 19.58 7.85
C PRO A 124 -6.81 20.59 8.45
N SER A 125 -7.30 21.57 9.22
CA SER A 125 -6.42 22.54 9.91
C SER A 125 -5.56 21.90 11.00
N LYS A 126 -6.09 20.88 11.71
CA LYS A 126 -5.30 20.08 12.67
C LYS A 126 -4.30 19.18 11.95
N ASN A 127 -4.73 18.51 10.89
CA ASN A 127 -3.86 17.64 10.09
C ASN A 127 -2.69 18.41 9.47
N ARG A 128 -2.93 19.66 9.03
CA ARG A 128 -1.88 20.56 8.53
C ARG A 128 -0.89 20.98 9.61
N SER A 129 -1.37 21.29 10.83
CA SER A 129 -0.48 21.64 11.94
C SER A 129 0.47 20.48 12.32
N PHE A 130 0.03 19.23 12.17
CA PHE A 130 0.91 18.06 12.36
C PHE A 130 1.99 17.98 11.27
N ALA A 131 1.62 18.21 10.01
CA ALA A 131 2.57 18.30 8.88
C ALA A 131 3.58 19.44 9.03
N GLU A 132 3.19 20.56 9.64
CA GLU A 132 4.08 21.68 9.87
C GLU A 132 4.98 21.49 11.11
N SER A 133 4.53 20.70 12.09
CA SER A 133 5.32 20.35 13.29
C SER A 133 6.43 19.34 13.02
N SER A 134 6.31 18.56 11.94
CA SER A 134 7.28 17.52 11.54
C SER A 134 8.50 18.06 10.79
N LYS A 135 8.72 19.39 10.77
CA LYS A 135 9.87 20.10 10.16
C LYS A 135 11.27 19.60 10.55
N LEU A 136 11.38 18.57 11.38
CA LEU A 136 12.62 17.92 11.83
C LEU A 136 13.05 16.71 10.99
N GLN A 137 12.31 16.27 9.96
CA GLN A 137 12.78 15.21 9.05
C GLN A 137 12.72 15.66 7.59
N THR A 138 13.89 15.95 7.00
CA THR A 138 14.06 16.59 5.69
C THR A 138 13.63 15.77 4.46
N VAL A 139 13.19 14.52 4.63
CA VAL A 139 12.90 13.60 3.52
C VAL A 139 11.46 13.06 3.54
N ALA A 140 10.68 13.32 4.59
CA ALA A 140 9.29 12.88 4.65
C ALA A 140 8.45 13.67 3.64
N THR A 141 7.70 12.98 2.79
CA THR A 141 6.85 13.61 1.76
C THR A 141 5.37 13.60 2.12
N HIS A 142 4.96 12.67 2.99
CA HIS A 142 3.57 12.49 3.41
C HIS A 142 3.48 12.16 4.90
N ILE A 143 2.27 12.24 5.43
CA ILE A 143 1.88 11.73 6.74
C ILE A 143 0.75 10.73 6.54
N ILE A 144 0.79 9.62 7.29
CA ILE A 144 -0.30 8.66 7.32
C ILE A 144 -1.47 9.24 8.11
N ILE A 145 -2.52 9.60 7.40
CA ILE A 145 -3.77 10.13 7.99
C ILE A 145 -4.85 9.06 8.15
N GLY A 146 -4.69 7.90 7.50
CA GLY A 146 -5.65 6.80 7.51
C GLY A 146 -4.95 5.46 7.29
N ILE A 147 -5.45 4.41 7.92
CA ILE A 147 -4.99 3.03 7.75
C ILE A 147 -6.20 2.12 7.64
N ALA A 148 -6.27 1.38 6.54
CA ALA A 148 -7.17 0.24 6.41
C ALA A 148 -6.42 -1.05 6.73
N THR A 149 -6.96 -1.85 7.65
CA THR A 149 -6.38 -3.12 8.10
C THR A 149 -7.21 -4.29 7.60
N GLY A 150 -6.54 -5.37 7.21
CA GLY A 150 -7.16 -6.52 6.63
C GLY A 150 -6.19 -7.64 6.31
N ILE A 151 -6.63 -8.57 5.47
CA ILE A 151 -5.83 -9.69 4.98
C ILE A 151 -5.70 -9.54 3.47
N ALA A 152 -4.49 -9.77 2.96
CA ALA A 152 -4.23 -9.92 1.54
C ALA A 152 -3.41 -11.20 1.31
N MET A 153 -3.83 -12.01 0.35
CA MET A 153 -3.24 -13.29 0.01
C MET A 153 -3.05 -13.39 -1.49
N ILE A 154 -1.89 -13.89 -1.91
CA ILE A 154 -1.64 -14.36 -3.27
C ILE A 154 -1.29 -15.84 -3.19
N LEU A 155 -2.02 -16.66 -3.94
CA LEU A 155 -1.67 -18.05 -4.19
C LEU A 155 -1.15 -18.16 -5.63
N VAL A 156 0.01 -18.78 -5.79
CA VAL A 156 0.55 -19.14 -7.10
C VAL A 156 0.34 -20.62 -7.32
N LEU A 157 -0.46 -20.96 -8.31
CA LEU A 157 -0.78 -22.32 -8.68
C LEU A 157 -0.06 -22.66 -9.98
N GLN A 158 0.75 -23.71 -9.97
CA GLN A 158 1.31 -24.27 -11.20
C GLN A 158 0.44 -25.43 -11.65
N LEU A 159 -0.28 -25.23 -12.75
CA LEU A 159 -1.06 -26.29 -13.38
C LEU A 159 -0.11 -27.27 -14.09
N PRO A 160 -0.47 -28.56 -14.14
CA PRO A 160 0.29 -29.53 -14.92
C PRO A 160 0.30 -29.09 -16.38
N PHE A 161 1.48 -29.19 -17.01
CA PHE A 161 1.61 -29.07 -18.45
C PHE A 161 0.71 -30.13 -19.07
N ASN A 162 -0.10 -29.76 -20.06
CA ASN A 162 -0.94 -30.70 -20.78
C ASN A 162 -0.04 -31.55 -21.70
N THR A 163 0.75 -32.44 -21.11
CA THR A 163 1.31 -33.61 -21.76
C THR A 163 0.29 -34.72 -21.56
N GLU A 164 -0.56 -34.90 -22.58
CA GLU A 164 -1.47 -36.04 -22.81
C GLU A 164 -2.89 -35.97 -22.18
N ILE A 165 -3.86 -35.63 -23.04
CA ILE A 165 -5.16 -36.34 -23.16
C ILE A 165 -5.34 -36.68 -24.65
#